data_AF-A0A645JF14-F1
#
_entry.id   AF-A0A645JF14-F1
#
_cell.length_a   1.000
_cell.length_b   1.000
_cell.length_c   1.000
_cell.angle_alpha   90.00
_cell.angle_beta   90.00
_cell.angle_gamma   90.00
#
_symmetry.space_group_name_H-M   'P 1'
#
loop_
_entity.id
_entity.type
_entity.pdbx_description
1 polymer ?
#
loop_
_entity_poly.entity_id
_entity_poly.type
_entity_poly.pdbx_seq_one_letter_code
_entity_poly.pdbx_strand_id
1 'polypeptide(L)'
;MLTTVTGVGPRVALSILSEVTPEQFAIAVVTKDTKRLTMAAGVGNKLAQRIILELMDRVSKEQLTAKEPASSGRRSVLAVGSETDEAVSALVVLGYSQSEALRVIRKADTAGMTVEDIIKMALRELIK
;
A
#
# COMPACT_ATOMS: atom_id res chain seq x y z
N MET A 1 9.66 -8.16 0.62
CA MET A 1 8.39 -8.80 1.03
C MET A 1 8.46 -10.32 0.89
N LEU A 2 8.63 -10.90 -0.31
CA LEU A 2 8.65 -12.37 -0.49
C LEU A 2 9.98 -13.06 -0.13
N THR A 3 11.12 -12.50 -0.52
CA THR A 3 12.46 -13.08 -0.25
C THR A 3 12.91 -12.97 1.22
N THR A 4 12.16 -12.20 2.01
CA THR A 4 12.39 -12.01 3.45
C THR A 4 11.85 -13.15 4.30
N VAL A 5 11.06 -14.06 3.72
CA VAL A 5 10.52 -15.24 4.40
C VAL A 5 11.55 -16.36 4.39
N THR A 6 11.78 -16.98 5.55
CA THR A 6 12.75 -18.08 5.63
C THR A 6 12.31 -19.30 4.81
N GLY A 7 13.10 -19.67 3.80
CA GLY A 7 12.81 -20.77 2.88
C GLY A 7 12.21 -20.35 1.53
N VAL A 8 11.94 -19.06 1.31
CA VAL A 8 11.53 -18.54 0.00
C VAL A 8 12.74 -17.96 -0.73
N GLY A 9 13.25 -18.71 -1.70
CA GLY A 9 14.29 -18.24 -2.60
C GLY A 9 13.75 -17.33 -3.70
N PRO A 10 14.63 -16.61 -4.44
CA PRO A 10 14.23 -15.71 -5.51
C PRO A 10 13.47 -16.41 -6.66
N ARG A 11 13.81 -17.67 -6.96
CA ARG A 11 13.07 -18.46 -7.98
C ARG A 11 11.63 -18.74 -7.55
N VAL A 12 11.42 -19.10 -6.28
CA VAL A 12 10.09 -19.40 -5.74
C VAL A 12 9.25 -18.12 -5.64
N ALA A 13 9.85 -17.00 -5.22
CA ALA A 13 9.17 -15.70 -5.19
C ALA A 13 8.69 -15.26 -6.58
N LEU A 14 9.50 -15.48 -7.62
CA LEU A 14 9.15 -15.17 -8.99
C LEU A 14 8.03 -16.08 -9.50
N SER A 15 8.07 -17.38 -9.21
CA SER A 15 6.99 -18.31 -9.54
C SER A 15 5.66 -17.90 -8.91
N ILE A 16 5.66 -17.53 -7.62
CA ILE A 16 4.45 -17.04 -6.93
C ILE A 16 3.87 -15.80 -7.64
N LEU A 17 4.71 -14.80 -7.95
CA LEU A 17 4.28 -13.57 -8.63
C LEU A 17 3.88 -13.79 -10.10
N SER A 18 4.29 -14.90 -10.70
CA SER A 18 3.90 -15.28 -12.06
C SER A 18 2.53 -15.96 -12.10
N GLU A 19 2.13 -16.58 -10.99
CA GLU A 19 0.87 -17.34 -10.88
C GLU A 19 -0.24 -16.54 -10.20
N VAL A 20 0.13 -15.57 -9.35
CA VAL A 20 -0.80 -14.81 -8.52
C VAL A 20 -0.40 -13.33 -8.55
N THR A 21 -1.38 -12.44 -8.72
CA THR A 21 -1.10 -11.00 -8.63
C THR A 21 -0.73 -10.61 -7.18
N PRO A 22 0.02 -9.51 -6.98
CA PRO A 22 0.39 -9.06 -5.63
C PRO A 22 -0.82 -8.84 -4.71
N GLU A 23 -1.92 -8.32 -5.27
CA GLU A 23 -3.18 -8.09 -4.55
C GLU A 23 -3.85 -9.41 -4.13
N GLN A 24 -3.95 -10.35 -5.07
CA GLN A 24 -4.52 -11.67 -4.79
C GLN A 24 -3.66 -12.46 -3.79
N PHE A 25 -2.34 -12.28 -3.84
CA PHE A 25 -1.41 -12.84 -2.86
C PHE A 25 -1.66 -12.25 -1.47
N ALA A 26 -1.80 -10.93 -1.35
CA ALA A 26 -2.11 -10.29 -0.07
C ALA A 26 -3.44 -10.80 0.51
N ILE A 27 -4.47 -10.93 -0.33
CA ILE A 27 -5.76 -11.51 0.07
C ILE A 27 -5.57 -12.94 0.54
N ALA A 28 -4.84 -13.78 -0.21
CA ALA A 28 -4.58 -15.17 0.15
C ALA A 28 -3.84 -15.32 1.50
N VAL A 29 -2.92 -14.40 1.80
CA VAL A 29 -2.22 -14.35 3.10
C VAL A 29 -3.19 -14.04 4.24
N VAL A 30 -4.06 -13.03 4.06
CA VAL A 30 -5.05 -12.63 5.06
C VAL A 30 -6.11 -13.72 5.28
N THR A 31 -6.60 -14.34 4.21
CA THR A 31 -7.61 -15.42 4.28
C THR A 31 -7.01 -16.78 4.62
N LYS A 32 -5.70 -16.86 4.86
CA LYS A 32 -4.95 -18.10 5.14
C LYS A 32 -5.16 -19.18 4.08
N ASP A 33 -5.31 -18.77 2.82
CA ASP A 33 -5.55 -19.67 1.69
C ASP A 33 -4.23 -20.33 1.24
N THR A 34 -3.87 -21.41 1.94
CA THR A 34 -2.66 -22.19 1.64
C THR A 34 -2.69 -22.82 0.26
N LYS A 35 -3.89 -23.13 -0.26
CA LYS A 35 -4.05 -23.86 -1.54
C LYS A 35 -3.58 -23.02 -2.72
N ARG A 36 -3.91 -21.72 -2.70
CA ARG A 36 -3.45 -20.77 -3.71
C ARG A 36 -1.94 -20.63 -3.72
N LEU A 37 -1.30 -20.66 -2.55
CA LEU A 37 0.15 -20.56 -2.45
C LEU A 37 0.87 -21.83 -2.91
N THR A 38 0.29 -23.00 -2.68
CA THR A 38 0.88 -24.29 -3.09
C THR A 38 0.79 -24.59 -4.59
N MET A 39 -0.03 -23.84 -5.33
CA MET A 39 -0.07 -23.94 -6.80
C MET A 39 1.27 -23.48 -7.39
N ALA A 40 1.91 -22.51 -6.76
CA ALA A 40 3.19 -21.98 -7.20
C ALA A 40 4.31 -23.02 -7.19
N ALA A 41 5.00 -23.12 -8.32
CA ALA A 41 6.13 -24.03 -8.49
C ALA A 41 7.20 -23.83 -7.40
N GLY A 42 7.46 -24.88 -6.61
CA GLY A 42 8.43 -24.85 -5.51
C GLY A 42 7.87 -24.45 -4.14
N VAL A 43 6.54 -24.26 -4.02
CA VAL A 43 5.87 -24.02 -2.73
C VAL A 43 5.14 -25.27 -2.24
N GLY A 44 5.73 -25.96 -1.27
CA GLY A 44 5.06 -27.08 -0.58
C GLY A 44 4.12 -26.61 0.54
N ASN A 45 3.25 -27.50 1.03
CA ASN A 45 2.31 -27.22 2.14
C ASN A 45 2.96 -26.58 3.37
N LYS A 46 4.12 -27.10 3.79
CA LYS A 46 4.87 -26.57 4.95
C LYS A 46 5.41 -25.16 4.70
N LEU A 47 5.86 -24.89 3.48
CA LEU A 47 6.37 -23.57 3.11
C LEU A 47 5.23 -22.56 2.99
N ALA A 48 4.10 -22.94 2.37
CA ALA A 48 2.91 -22.10 2.28
C ALA A 48 2.39 -21.67 3.66
N GLN A 49 2.29 -22.60 4.61
CA GLN A 49 1.90 -22.29 5.99
C GLN A 49 2.87 -21.32 6.67
N ARG A 50 4.18 -21.52 6.47
CA ARG A 50 5.20 -20.64 7.04
C ARG A 50 5.16 -19.24 6.42
N ILE A 51 4.97 -19.14 5.10
CA ILE A 51 4.80 -17.88 4.37
C ILE A 51 3.63 -17.10 4.97
N ILE A 52 2.46 -17.72 5.12
CA ILE A 52 1.28 -17.06 5.69
C ILE A 52 1.55 -16.57 7.11
N LEU A 53 2.17 -17.40 7.96
CA LEU A 53 2.43 -17.06 9.35
C LEU A 53 3.42 -15.89 9.49
N GLU A 54 4.57 -15.96 8.81
CA GLU A 54 5.60 -14.91 8.86
C GLU A 54 5.10 -13.60 8.24
N LEU A 55 4.32 -13.67 7.16
CA LEU A 55 3.79 -12.47 6.52
C LEU A 55 2.65 -11.85 7.33
N MET A 56 1.77 -12.63 7.95
CA MET A 56 0.75 -12.06 8.84
C MET A 56 1.37 -11.38 10.07
N ASP A 57 2.41 -11.96 10.67
CA ASP A 57 3.12 -11.32 11.80
C ASP A 57 3.79 -10.02 11.36
N ARG A 58 4.38 -9.99 10.15
CA ARG A 58 4.97 -8.77 9.57
C ARG A 58 3.94 -7.73 9.21
N VAL A 59 2.83 -8.09 8.58
CA VAL A 59 1.74 -7.15 8.24
C VAL A 59 1.12 -6.61 9.53
N SER A 60 0.96 -7.41 10.57
CA SER A 60 0.47 -6.94 11.87
C SER A 60 1.45 -5.96 12.52
N LYS A 61 2.76 -6.24 12.45
CA LYS A 61 3.80 -5.32 12.94
C LYS A 61 3.90 -4.05 12.10
N GLU A 62 3.79 -4.16 10.79
CA GLU A 62 3.79 -3.03 9.87
C GLU A 62 2.53 -2.18 10.06
N GLN A 63 1.35 -2.76 10.30
CA GLN A 63 0.14 -2.00 10.66
C GLN A 63 0.28 -1.28 12.01
N LEU A 64 1.01 -1.86 12.97
CA LEU A 64 1.33 -1.20 14.24
C LEU A 64 2.38 -0.09 14.08
N THR A 65 3.21 -0.13 13.03
CA THR A 65 4.20 0.92 12.70
C THR A 65 3.76 1.85 11.56
N ALA A 66 2.65 1.57 10.88
CA ALA A 66 2.12 2.32 9.72
C ALA A 66 1.37 3.58 10.14
N LYS A 67 2.01 4.39 10.99
CA LYS A 67 1.70 5.82 11.06
C LYS A 67 2.35 6.61 9.92
N GLU A 68 3.14 5.97 9.05
CA GLU A 68 3.75 6.55 7.86
C GLU A 68 3.72 5.51 6.72
N PRO A 69 3.04 5.76 5.58
CA PRO A 69 3.16 4.91 4.41
C PRO A 69 4.44 5.29 3.65
N ALA A 70 5.50 4.52 3.84
CA ALA A 70 6.69 4.63 3.02
C ALA A 70 6.42 4.07 1.61
N SER A 71 6.31 5.00 0.66
CA SER A 71 6.62 4.88 -0.77
C SER A 71 7.03 3.50 -1.31
N SER A 72 6.20 2.94 -2.18
CA SER A 72 6.67 2.23 -3.38
C SER A 72 5.77 2.55 -4.54
N GLY A 73 6.38 3.06 -5.60
CA GLY A 73 5.72 3.83 -6.64
C GLY A 73 4.93 3.01 -7.65
N ARG A 74 4.02 3.76 -8.27
CA ARG A 74 3.42 3.64 -9.60
C ARG A 74 2.31 2.61 -9.82
N ARG A 75 1.16 3.23 -10.13
CA ARG A 75 -0.01 2.79 -10.91
C ARG A 75 -0.99 1.87 -10.19
N SER A 76 -1.91 2.51 -9.47
CA SER A 76 -3.31 2.27 -9.77
C SER A 76 -3.84 3.47 -10.56
N VAL A 77 -3.77 3.37 -11.88
CA VAL A 77 -4.79 4.00 -12.72
C VAL A 77 -6.02 3.14 -12.46
N LEU A 78 -7.15 3.74 -12.07
CA LEU A 78 -8.43 3.09 -11.69
C LEU A 78 -8.65 2.87 -10.17
N ALA A 79 -8.25 3.82 -9.34
CA ALA A 79 -9.15 4.22 -8.26
C ALA A 79 -9.63 5.63 -8.63
N VAL A 80 -10.93 5.90 -8.47
CA VAL A 80 -11.42 7.27 -8.35
C VAL A 80 -10.73 7.82 -7.09
N GLY A 81 -9.52 8.35 -7.27
CA GLY A 81 -8.82 9.06 -6.21
C GLY A 81 -9.72 10.22 -5.83
N SER A 82 -10.07 10.29 -4.55
CA SER A 82 -10.77 11.45 -4.03
C SER A 82 -10.01 12.70 -4.47
N GLU A 83 -10.72 13.78 -4.80
CA GLU A 83 -10.12 15.07 -5.19
C GLU A 83 -9.06 15.54 -4.17
N THR A 84 -9.20 15.07 -2.92
CA THR A 84 -8.24 15.21 -1.83
C THR A 84 -6.90 14.52 -2.06
N ASP A 85 -6.87 13.29 -2.60
CA ASP A 85 -5.62 12.54 -2.81
C ASP A 85 -4.78 13.15 -3.95
N GLU A 86 -5.46 13.67 -4.97
CA GLU A 86 -4.82 14.40 -6.05
C GLU A 86 -4.26 15.74 -5.56
N ALA A 87 -5.02 16.46 -4.72
CA ALA A 87 -4.55 17.69 -4.08
C ALA A 87 -3.35 17.45 -3.14
N VAL A 88 -3.36 16.38 -2.34
CA VAL A 88 -2.20 16.00 -1.49
C VAL A 88 -0.97 15.74 -2.34
N SER A 89 -1.13 15.00 -3.44
CA SER A 89 -0.02 14.69 -4.36
C SER A 89 0.56 15.96 -4.97
N ALA A 90 -0.30 16.91 -5.37
CA ALA A 90 0.13 18.20 -5.90
C ALA A 90 0.90 19.05 -4.86
N LEU A 91 0.43 19.09 -3.61
CA LEU A 91 1.11 19.81 -2.53
C LEU A 91 2.50 19.23 -2.21
N VAL A 92 2.64 17.90 -2.29
CA VAL A 92 3.94 17.23 -2.14
C VAL A 92 4.90 17.59 -3.28
N VAL A 93 4.40 17.69 -4.52
CA VAL A 93 5.20 18.15 -5.68
C VAL A 93 5.65 19.60 -5.51
N LEU A 94 4.85 20.45 -4.85
CA LEU A 94 5.21 21.82 -4.51
C LEU A 94 6.24 21.93 -3.36
N GLY A 95 6.61 20.81 -2.73
CA GLY A 95 7.66 20.75 -1.71
C GLY A 95 7.15 20.70 -0.26
N TYR A 96 5.84 20.58 -0.04
CA TYR A 96 5.27 20.40 1.29
C TYR A 96 5.30 18.93 1.73
N SER A 97 5.41 18.67 3.04
CA SER A 97 5.36 17.29 3.51
C SER A 97 3.95 16.71 3.37
N GLN A 98 3.87 15.41 3.09
CA GLN A 98 2.58 14.71 2.95
C GLN A 98 1.72 14.85 4.22
N SER A 99 2.37 14.83 5.39
CA SER A 99 1.73 14.97 6.69
C SER A 99 1.14 16.37 6.94
N GLU A 100 1.78 17.42 6.41
CA GLU A 100 1.23 18.79 6.46
C GLU A 100 0.06 18.96 5.50
N ALA A 101 0.20 18.47 4.26
CA ALA A 101 -0.86 18.52 3.25
C ALA A 101 -2.13 17.82 3.74
N LEU A 102 -2.01 16.60 4.27
CA LEU A 102 -3.13 15.84 4.82
C LEU A 102 -3.76 16.52 6.05
N ARG A 103 -2.96 17.15 6.91
CA ARG A 103 -3.48 17.85 8.09
C ARG A 103 -4.38 19.02 7.70
N VAL A 104 -3.95 19.80 6.72
CA VAL A 104 -4.69 20.99 6.26
C VAL A 104 -5.96 20.56 5.51
N ILE A 105 -5.84 19.59 4.61
CA ILE A 105 -6.98 19.08 3.83
C ILE A 105 -8.03 18.41 4.72
N ARG A 106 -7.63 17.73 5.80
CA ARG A 106 -8.58 17.12 6.78
C ARG A 106 -9.26 18.13 7.70
N LYS A 107 -8.63 19.28 7.94
CA LYS A 107 -9.24 20.36 8.73
C LYS A 107 -10.30 21.10 7.94
N ALA A 108 -10.14 21.16 6.63
CA ALA A 108 -11.09 21.77 5.73
C ALA A 108 -12.18 20.78 5.31
N ASP A 109 -13.41 21.27 5.23
CA ASP A 109 -14.49 20.53 4.62
C ASP A 109 -14.33 20.58 3.09
N THR A 110 -13.88 19.48 2.52
CA THR A 110 -13.58 19.33 1.08
C THR A 110 -14.74 18.73 0.30
N ALA A 111 -15.90 18.55 0.93
CA ALA A 111 -17.07 17.96 0.30
C ALA A 111 -17.57 18.81 -0.88
N GLY A 112 -17.35 18.32 -2.11
CA GLY A 112 -17.81 18.96 -3.35
C GLY A 112 -16.88 20.04 -3.90
N MET A 113 -15.65 20.15 -3.41
CA MET A 113 -14.65 21.08 -3.94
C MET A 113 -13.81 20.43 -5.02
N THR A 114 -13.54 21.17 -6.10
CA THR A 114 -12.60 20.72 -7.13
C THR A 114 -11.19 20.62 -6.60
N VAL A 115 -10.37 19.75 -7.19
CA VAL A 115 -8.94 19.58 -6.85
C VAL A 115 -8.19 20.92 -6.78
N GLU A 116 -8.47 21.83 -7.72
CA GLU A 116 -7.85 23.16 -7.78
C GLU A 116 -8.21 24.04 -6.58
N ASP A 117 -9.47 23.98 -6.13
CA ASP A 117 -9.94 24.75 -4.98
C ASP A 117 -9.35 24.22 -3.68
N ILE A 118 -9.22 22.89 -3.56
CA ILE A 118 -8.57 22.23 -2.42
C ILE A 118 -7.10 22.66 -2.33
N ILE A 119 -6.37 22.70 -3.46
CA ILE A 119 -4.96 23.13 -3.48
C ILE A 119 -4.84 24.61 -3.09
N LYS A 120 -5.64 25.50 -3.67
CA LYS A 120 -5.60 26.94 -3.35
C LYS A 120 -5.88 27.21 -1.88
N MET A 121 -6.88 26.52 -1.31
CA MET A 121 -7.22 26.63 0.09
C MET A 121 -6.09 26.09 0.98
N ALA A 122 -5.55 24.92 0.66
CA ALA A 122 -4.47 24.32 1.44
C ALA A 122 -3.21 25.19 1.45
N LEU A 123 -2.85 25.78 0.31
CA LEU A 123 -1.73 26.73 0.23
C LEU A 123 -1.98 27.98 1.08
N ARG A 124 -3.21 28.53 1.11
CA ARG A 124 -3.55 29.68 1.97
C ARG A 124 -3.37 29.38 3.45
N GLU A 125 -3.68 28.17 3.89
CA GLU A 125 -3.57 27.77 5.29
C GLU A 125 -2.14 27.38 5.67
N LEU A 126 -1.32 26.90 4.72
CA LEU A 126 0.11 26.60 4.92
C LEU A 126 0.99 27.86 4.95
N ILE A 127 0.55 28.95 4.33
CA ILE A 127 1.26 30.25 4.32
C ILE A 127 0.93 31.08 5.56
N LYS A 128 -0.11 30.71 6.33
CA LYS A 128 -0.56 31.39 7.53
C LYS A 128 0.15 30.87 8.78
#